data_AF-A0A2V8E7W3-F1
#
_entry.id   AF-A0A2V8E7W3-F1
#
_cell.length_a   1.000
_cell.length_b   1.000
_cell.length_c   1.000
_cell.angle_alpha   90.00
_cell.angle_beta   90.00
_cell.angle_gamma   90.00
#
_symmetry.space_group_name_H-M   'P 1'
#
loop_
_entity.id
_entity.type
_entity.pdbx_description
1 polymer ?
#
loop_
_entity_poly.entity_id
_entity_poly.type
_entity_poly.pdbx_seq_one_letter_code
_entity_poly.pdbx_strand_id
1 'polypeptide(L)'
;MGDSRAARVCDDRRMTTDLLTSLSTQLADAVAAAAPSVVQVQGRRRPASGLVYADDVVLTTVRALGREDNLHVRRHDGAVLDAELAGWDPATSLAVLRVGGLGVAPIRRAASEPRVGHLALAVARSWSN
;
A
#
# COMPACT_ATOMS: atom_id res chain seq x y z
N MET A 1 -9.02 55.82 8.49
CA MET A 1 -8.98 54.49 9.15
C MET A 1 -9.25 53.45 8.08
N GLY A 2 -8.18 52.96 7.44
CA GLY A 2 -8.26 52.01 6.33
C GLY A 2 -8.16 50.57 6.83
N ASP A 3 -9.09 49.73 6.38
CA ASP A 3 -9.25 48.33 6.75
C ASP A 3 -8.01 47.49 6.41
N SER A 4 -7.13 47.32 7.41
CA SER A 4 -5.96 46.43 7.36
C SER A 4 -6.33 44.94 7.55
N ARG A 5 -7.62 44.63 7.68
CA ARG A 5 -8.12 43.26 7.87
C ARG A 5 -8.31 42.49 6.55
N ALA A 6 -8.68 43.18 5.46
CA ALA A 6 -8.95 42.53 4.17
C ALA A 6 -7.68 41.98 3.50
N ALA A 7 -6.55 42.70 3.60
CA ALA A 7 -5.28 42.27 3.02
C ALA A 7 -4.69 41.01 3.69
N ARG A 8 -4.86 40.87 5.02
CA ARG A 8 -4.40 39.68 5.76
C ARG A 8 -5.21 38.43 5.43
N VAL A 9 -6.52 38.58 5.18
CA VAL A 9 -7.41 37.44 4.83
C VAL A 9 -7.09 36.89 3.43
N CYS A 10 -6.69 37.73 2.48
CA CYS A 10 -6.33 37.28 1.13
C CYS A 10 -4.97 36.58 1.06
N ASP A 11 -4.02 36.95 1.92
CA ASP A 11 -2.69 36.35 1.99
C ASP A 11 -2.71 34.99 2.71
N ASP A 12 -3.42 34.92 3.83
CA ASP A 12 -3.58 33.70 4.65
C ASP A 12 -4.25 32.55 3.88
N ARG A 13 -5.19 32.89 2.99
CA ARG A 13 -5.91 31.92 2.14
C ARG A 13 -5.03 31.33 1.03
N ARG A 14 -4.08 32.12 0.50
CA ARG A 14 -3.11 31.64 -0.51
C ARG A 14 -2.08 30.72 0.13
N MET A 15 -1.49 31.12 1.27
CA MET A 15 -0.54 30.28 2.01
C MET A 15 -1.16 28.95 2.47
N THR A 16 -2.41 28.96 2.95
CA THR A 16 -3.12 27.74 3.34
C THR A 16 -3.35 26.81 2.14
N THR A 17 -3.65 27.37 0.97
CA THR A 17 -3.83 26.58 -0.27
C THR A 17 -2.52 25.91 -0.69
N ASP A 18 -1.39 26.60 -0.54
CA ASP A 18 -0.07 26.04 -0.85
C ASP A 18 0.32 24.92 0.12
N LEU A 19 0.00 25.06 1.42
CA LEU A 19 0.23 24.01 2.43
C LEU A 19 -0.61 22.75 2.17
N LEU A 20 -1.90 22.91 1.84
CA LEU A 20 -2.78 21.79 1.53
C LEU A 20 -2.37 21.09 0.24
N THR A 21 -1.93 21.86 -0.75
CA THR A 21 -1.35 21.33 -2.00
C THR A 21 -0.10 20.51 -1.69
N SER A 22 0.83 21.05 -0.89
CA SER A 22 2.07 20.36 -0.52
C SER A 22 1.79 19.06 0.24
N LEU A 23 0.88 19.08 1.21
CA LEU A 23 0.45 17.88 1.93
C LEU A 23 -0.13 16.84 0.95
N SER A 24 -1.01 17.26 0.04
CA SER A 24 -1.60 16.39 -0.99
C SER A 24 -0.52 15.73 -1.86
N THR A 25 0.47 16.52 -2.32
CA THR A 25 1.61 16.00 -3.09
C THR A 25 2.42 14.99 -2.28
N GLN A 26 2.72 15.25 -1.01
CA GLN A 26 3.46 14.32 -0.16
C GLN A 26 2.71 12.99 0.07
N LEU A 27 1.39 13.04 0.21
CA LEU A 27 0.56 11.83 0.31
C LEU A 27 0.61 11.04 -1.01
N ALA A 28 0.52 11.73 -2.15
CA ALA A 28 0.62 11.09 -3.47
C ALA A 28 1.99 10.43 -3.68
N ASP A 29 3.08 11.11 -3.33
CA ASP A 29 4.44 10.60 -3.43
C ASP A 29 4.65 9.37 -2.53
N ALA A 30 4.09 9.40 -1.31
CA ALA A 30 4.12 8.25 -0.40
C ALA A 30 3.40 7.03 -0.98
N VAL A 31 2.24 7.23 -1.62
CA VAL A 31 1.53 6.15 -2.33
C VAL A 31 2.34 5.67 -3.53
N ALA A 32 2.92 6.58 -4.32
CA ALA A 32 3.72 6.23 -5.49
C ALA A 32 4.94 5.37 -5.12
N ALA A 33 5.58 5.66 -3.98
CA ALA A 33 6.69 4.87 -3.46
C ALA A 33 6.26 3.46 -2.97
N ALA A 34 5.07 3.33 -2.39
CA ALA A 34 4.59 2.07 -1.82
C ALA A 34 3.86 1.16 -2.83
N ALA A 35 3.19 1.75 -3.83
CA ALA A 35 2.30 1.05 -4.76
C ALA A 35 2.98 -0.12 -5.53
N PRO A 36 4.25 -0.03 -5.95
CA PRO A 36 4.92 -1.15 -6.63
C PRO A 36 5.01 -2.42 -5.78
N SER A 37 5.17 -2.28 -4.45
CA SER A 37 5.25 -3.38 -3.48
C SER A 37 3.87 -3.92 -3.06
N VAL A 38 2.77 -3.32 -3.53
CA VAL A 38 1.41 -3.81 -3.29
C VAL A 38 0.93 -4.61 -4.48
N VAL A 39 0.85 -5.92 -4.29
CA VAL A 39 0.50 -6.91 -5.31
C VAL A 39 -0.93 -7.42 -5.11
N GLN A 40 -1.49 -8.04 -6.14
CA GLN A 40 -2.75 -8.75 -6.02
C GLN A 40 -2.47 -10.24 -5.82
N VAL A 41 -3.13 -10.84 -4.83
CA VAL A 41 -3.07 -12.29 -4.56
C VAL A 41 -4.35 -12.93 -5.06
N GLN A 42 -4.20 -13.97 -5.88
CA GLN A 42 -5.29 -14.74 -6.46
C GLN A 42 -5.18 -16.19 -5.98
N GLY A 43 -5.89 -16.51 -4.90
CA GLY A 43 -6.06 -17.89 -4.43
C GLY A 43 -7.52 -18.33 -4.34
N ARG A 44 -8.46 -17.39 -4.49
CA ARG A 44 -9.90 -17.63 -4.33
C ARG A 44 -10.68 -16.95 -5.45
N ARG A 45 -11.99 -17.19 -5.46
CA ARG A 45 -12.94 -16.47 -6.32
C ARG A 45 -12.81 -14.94 -6.23
N ARG A 46 -12.41 -14.39 -5.08
CA ARG A 46 -12.16 -12.96 -4.91
C ARG A 46 -10.67 -12.73 -4.67
N PRO A 47 -10.00 -11.93 -5.50
CA PRO A 47 -8.62 -11.54 -5.25
C PRO A 47 -8.50 -10.71 -3.97
N ALA A 48 -7.37 -10.85 -3.31
CA ALA A 48 -6.97 -10.06 -2.16
C ALA A 48 -5.72 -9.25 -2.49
N SER A 49 -5.31 -8.39 -1.57
CA SER A 49 -4.03 -7.69 -1.68
C SER A 49 -2.93 -8.43 -0.93
N GLY A 50 -1.72 -8.29 -1.43
CA GLY A 50 -0.50 -8.72 -0.79
C GLY A 50 0.54 -7.62 -0.77
N LEU A 51 1.56 -7.81 0.05
CA LEU A 51 2.66 -6.88 0.27
C LEU A 51 3.98 -7.59 0.08
N VAL A 52 4.83 -7.08 -0.80
CA VAL A 52 6.20 -7.59 -0.95
C VAL A 52 7.00 -7.20 0.28
N TYR A 53 7.37 -8.22 1.08
CA TYR A 53 7.99 -8.04 2.39
C TYR A 53 9.51 -8.31 2.38
N ALA A 54 9.94 -9.21 1.50
CA ALA A 54 11.33 -9.49 1.19
C ALA A 54 11.42 -10.01 -0.26
N ASP A 55 12.63 -10.27 -0.74
CA ASP A 55 12.85 -10.82 -2.07
C ASP A 55 12.07 -12.12 -2.23
N ASP A 56 11.25 -12.19 -3.28
CA ASP A 56 10.36 -13.32 -3.57
C ASP A 56 9.41 -13.73 -2.42
N VAL A 57 9.17 -12.84 -1.45
CA VAL A 57 8.28 -13.08 -0.30
C VAL A 57 7.14 -12.07 -0.27
N VAL A 58 5.92 -12.58 -0.32
CA VAL A 58 4.69 -11.78 -0.23
C VAL A 58 3.92 -12.13 1.04
N LEU A 59 3.57 -11.11 1.81
CA LEU A 59 2.63 -11.22 2.92
C LEU A 59 1.20 -10.97 2.42
N THR A 60 0.26 -11.77 2.90
CA THR A 60 -1.16 -11.56 2.66
C THR A 60 -1.98 -12.03 3.85
N THR A 61 -3.30 -11.88 3.75
CA THR A 61 -4.22 -12.40 4.77
C THR A 61 -4.53 -13.86 4.49
N VAL A 62 -4.75 -14.65 5.54
CA VAL A 62 -5.19 -16.06 5.41
C VAL A 62 -6.48 -16.18 4.59
N ARG A 63 -7.35 -15.16 4.62
CA ARG A 63 -8.59 -15.13 3.83
C ARG A 63 -8.35 -15.12 2.32
N ALA A 64 -7.16 -14.72 1.87
CA ALA A 64 -6.75 -14.76 0.46
C ALA A 64 -6.52 -16.20 -0.05
N LEU A 65 -6.23 -17.13 0.86
CA LEU A 65 -5.88 -18.50 0.52
C LEU A 65 -7.11 -19.30 0.07
N GLY A 66 -6.95 -19.97 -1.07
CA GLY A 66 -7.88 -20.93 -1.62
C GLY A 66 -7.97 -22.22 -0.85
N ARG A 67 -8.94 -23.05 -1.24
CA ARG A 67 -8.89 -24.49 -0.97
C ARG A 67 -8.06 -25.23 -2.02
N GLU A 68 -7.71 -24.57 -3.12
CA GLU A 68 -7.03 -25.15 -4.27
C GLU A 68 -5.59 -24.62 -4.35
N ASP A 69 -4.67 -25.47 -4.82
CA ASP A 69 -3.21 -25.26 -4.83
C ASP A 69 -2.72 -24.21 -5.84
N ASN A 70 -3.62 -23.45 -6.46
CA ASN A 70 -3.32 -22.52 -7.56
C ASN A 70 -3.25 -21.07 -7.06
N LEU A 71 -2.26 -20.77 -6.21
CA LEU A 71 -1.99 -19.41 -5.77
C LEU A 71 -1.18 -18.66 -6.83
N HIS A 72 -1.65 -17.48 -7.20
CA HIS A 72 -0.91 -16.60 -8.10
C HIS A 72 -0.78 -15.20 -7.48
N VAL A 73 0.31 -14.54 -7.82
CA VAL A 73 0.54 -13.13 -7.48
C VAL A 73 0.67 -12.34 -8.76
N ARG A 74 -0.17 -11.30 -8.88
CA ARG A 74 -0.08 -10.33 -9.95
C ARG A 74 0.58 -9.05 -9.48
N ARG A 75 1.67 -8.68 -10.16
CA ARG A 75 2.45 -7.48 -9.91
C ARG A 75 1.76 -6.22 -10.42
N HIS A 76 2.33 -5.06 -10.10
CA HIS A 76 1.82 -3.77 -10.52
C HIS A 76 1.91 -3.52 -12.03
N ASP A 77 2.85 -4.19 -12.71
CA ASP A 77 3.07 -4.17 -14.17
C ASP A 77 2.12 -5.11 -14.93
N GLY A 78 1.27 -5.87 -14.22
CA GLY A 78 0.33 -6.83 -14.80
C GLY A 78 0.86 -8.25 -14.94
N ALA A 79 2.15 -8.50 -14.73
CA ALA A 79 2.72 -9.85 -14.77
C ALA A 79 2.14 -10.73 -13.66
N VAL A 80 1.80 -11.98 -13.99
CA VAL A 80 1.27 -12.98 -13.08
C VAL A 80 2.33 -14.05 -12.85
N LEU A 81 2.57 -14.39 -11.60
CA LEU A 81 3.57 -15.34 -11.15
C LEU A 81 2.91 -16.38 -10.26
N ASP A 82 3.38 -17.62 -10.35
CA ASP A 82 2.96 -18.69 -9.45
C ASP A 82 3.50 -18.42 -8.03
N ALA A 83 2.71 -18.81 -7.05
CA ALA A 83 3.01 -18.62 -5.65
C ALA A 83 2.79 -19.91 -4.87
N GLU A 84 3.63 -20.13 -3.86
CA GLU A 84 3.50 -21.25 -2.93
C GLU A 84 3.30 -20.75 -1.52
N LEU A 85 2.46 -21.43 -0.74
CA LEU A 85 2.28 -21.13 0.68
C LEU A 85 3.52 -21.57 1.46
N ALA A 86 4.27 -20.61 2.00
CA ALA A 86 5.44 -20.87 2.84
C ALA A 86 5.05 -21.11 4.31
N GLY A 87 3.92 -20.57 4.75
CA GLY A 87 3.40 -20.72 6.11
C GLY A 87 2.32 -19.70 6.41
N TRP A 88 1.62 -19.88 7.54
CA TRP A 88 0.62 -18.93 8.01
C TRP A 88 0.52 -18.95 9.53
N ASP A 89 0.12 -17.82 10.11
CA ASP A 89 -0.11 -17.67 11.53
C ASP A 89 -1.61 -17.41 11.79
N PRO A 90 -2.32 -18.36 12.43
CA PRO A 90 -3.72 -18.20 12.78
C PRO A 90 -3.97 -17.02 13.75
N ALA A 91 -3.04 -16.71 14.65
CA ALA A 91 -3.24 -15.70 15.69
C ALA A 91 -3.31 -14.29 15.09
N THR A 92 -2.48 -14.02 14.07
CA THR A 92 -2.48 -12.73 13.35
C THR A 92 -3.28 -12.74 12.05
N SER A 93 -3.81 -13.89 11.62
CA SER A 93 -4.47 -14.07 10.32
C SER A 93 -3.60 -13.70 9.11
N LEU A 94 -2.28 -13.89 9.22
CA LEU A 94 -1.30 -13.63 8.16
C LEU A 94 -0.84 -14.92 7.48
N ALA A 95 -0.56 -14.82 6.18
CA ALA A 95 0.02 -15.88 5.37
C ALA A 95 1.23 -15.34 4.60
N VAL A 96 2.25 -16.20 4.48
CA VAL A 96 3.49 -15.92 3.77
C VAL A 96 3.51 -16.75 2.50
N LEU A 97 3.68 -16.09 1.36
CA LEU A 97 3.82 -16.73 0.06
C LEU A 97 5.25 -16.58 -0.45
N ARG A 98 5.78 -17.63 -1.08
CA ARG A 98 6.97 -17.55 -1.91
C ARG A 98 6.56 -17.40 -3.37
N VAL A 99 7.17 -16.46 -4.06
CA VAL A 99 6.85 -16.09 -5.44
C VAL A 99 8.16 -15.95 -6.21
N GLY A 100 8.57 -17.00 -6.92
CA GLY A 100 9.84 -16.98 -7.65
C GLY A 100 9.84 -15.93 -8.77
N GLY A 101 10.93 -15.16 -8.89
CA GLY A 101 11.06 -14.18 -9.97
C GLY A 101 10.18 -12.94 -9.78
N LEU A 102 9.84 -12.60 -8.54
CA LEU A 102 8.99 -11.47 -8.22
C LEU A 102 9.60 -10.16 -8.73
N GLY A 103 10.92 -9.97 -8.56
CA GLY A 103 11.65 -8.84 -9.15
C GLY A 103 11.12 -7.46 -8.74
N VAL A 104 10.44 -7.37 -7.60
CA VAL A 104 9.88 -6.12 -7.04
C VAL A 104 10.59 -5.83 -5.73
N ALA A 105 11.00 -4.58 -5.56
CA ALA A 105 11.62 -4.13 -4.32
C ALA A 105 10.65 -4.29 -3.12
N PRO A 106 11.10 -4.87 -2.00
CA PRO A 106 10.32 -4.94 -0.79
C PRO A 106 9.93 -3.56 -0.27
N ILE A 107 8.78 -3.48 0.41
CA ILE A 107 8.37 -2.21 1.02
C ILE A 107 9.39 -1.79 2.09
N ARG A 108 9.68 -0.49 2.13
CA ARG A 108 10.55 0.07 3.18
C ARG A 108 9.84 0.00 4.53
N ARG A 109 10.48 -0.64 5.51
CA ARG A 109 10.00 -0.65 6.91
C ARG A 109 10.18 0.75 7.53
N ALA A 110 9.24 1.14 8.38
CA ALA A 110 9.34 2.37 9.14
C ALA A 110 10.54 2.30 10.11
N ALA A 111 11.26 3.42 10.25
CA ALA A 111 12.40 3.54 11.18
C ALA A 111 11.97 3.79 12.64
N SER A 112 10.74 4.27 12.84
CA SER A 112 10.19 4.61 14.13
C SER A 112 8.74 4.15 14.22
N GLU A 113 8.29 3.91 15.45
CA GLU A 113 6.92 3.50 15.72
C GLU A 113 5.93 4.68 15.52
N PRO A 114 4.74 4.44 14.94
CA PRO A 114 3.74 5.48 14.77
C PRO A 114 3.17 5.96 16.12
N ARG A 115 2.83 7.25 16.21
CA ARG A 115 2.21 7.85 17.41
C ARG A 115 0.69 7.95 17.24
N VAL A 116 -0.02 7.94 18.37
CA VAL A 116 -1.47 8.24 18.39
C VAL A 116 -1.71 9.63 17.78
N GLY A 117 -2.63 9.70 16.81
CA GLY A 117 -2.97 10.91 16.07
C GLY A 117 -2.22 11.08 14.73
N HIS A 118 -1.31 10.18 14.37
CA HIS A 118 -0.71 10.19 13.02
C HIS A 118 -1.71 9.81 11.93
N LEU A 119 -1.54 10.43 10.76
CA LEU A 119 -2.22 10.02 9.53
C LEU A 119 -1.65 8.71 9.00
N ALA A 120 -2.52 7.88 8.41
CA ALA A 120 -2.14 6.62 7.78
C ALA A 120 -2.81 6.50 6.40
N LEU A 121 -2.13 5.83 5.47
CA LEU A 121 -2.61 5.55 4.13
C LEU A 121 -2.73 4.03 3.95
N ALA A 122 -3.91 3.57 3.55
CA ALA A 122 -4.14 2.17 3.21
C ALA A 122 -4.14 2.01 1.68
N VAL A 123 -3.17 1.26 1.17
CA VAL A 123 -3.03 0.98 -0.27
C VAL A 123 -3.32 -0.51 -0.50
N ALA A 124 -4.20 -0.80 -1.44
CA ALA A 124 -4.64 -2.16 -1.74
C ALA A 124 -4.84 -2.34 -3.25
N ARG A 125 -4.62 -3.56 -3.72
CA ARG A 125 -4.92 -4.02 -5.08
C ARG A 125 -5.88 -5.19 -5.01
N SER A 126 -7.18 -4.92 -5.10
CA SER A 126 -8.25 -5.91 -4.95
C SER A 126 -9.08 -6.12 -6.21
N TRP A 127 -8.90 -5.29 -7.25
CA TRP A 127 -9.68 -5.35 -8.48
C TRP A 127 -8.77 -5.11 -9.68
N SER A 128 -8.96 -5.87 -10.75
CA SER A 128 -8.70 -5.36 -12.11
C SER A 128 -9.91 -5.59 -12.96
N ASN A 129 -10.26 -4.56 -13.71
CA ASN A 129 -10.93 -4.72 -14.98
C ASN A 129 -9.96 -5.32 -16.00
#